data_AF-A0A2D5TX88-F1
#
_entry.id   AF-A0A2D5TX88-F1
#
_cell.length_a   1.000
_cell.length_b   1.000
_cell.length_c   1.000
_cell.angle_alpha   90.00
_cell.angle_beta   90.00
_cell.angle_gamma   90.00
#
_symmetry.space_group_name_H-M   'P 1'
#
loop_
_entity.id
_entity.type
_entity.pdbx_description
1 polymer ?
#
loop_
_entity_poly.entity_id
_entity_poly.type
_entity_poly.pdbx_seq_one_letter_code
_entity_poly.pdbx_strand_id
1 'polypeptide(L)'
;MSHSSNFESEATVSCAVPRSGRTLQNFLSRLKPIVSDSGEIEAMQKILSEGKKKSTQDIEEAFSQLNQLPRNVPKCFSVFIDRKRTPRPFRLGFLSHEWEVNGISLRVEGEEPHNGSSLIKLDEVDFTLVGLDELLAMTQYYLRDPTHVTKWGMYNYQLIKPTSIRVAGSAELTRYNPVLGCEVQDMVGFFLISKPGGRGRSKIDFQTLSRYGRRVFVKGRYSGIVMAAYPGLQVEPVENVEDSVMDAEMGSVGIEIVQTGNTLRSKGLLLHGAPLFLSESLYVVDYDRYQSKPQLRELLETLNPLGYFDDRRIQHFARWYLALETNMRESWLDRPDVEELFCTRVDPERGLRPYRLKTRNWRPHDSYKREEAMMLADESREKLKRFYEQLKTPNSTEKKSHIQLELR
;
A
#
# COMPACT_ATOMS: atom_id res chain seq x y z
N MET A 1 24.99 -35.88 16.75
CA MET A 1 23.81 -35.14 16.25
C MET A 1 23.84 -33.77 16.89
N SER A 2 24.30 -32.76 16.14
CA SER A 2 24.51 -31.40 16.63
C SER A 2 23.19 -30.63 16.59
N HIS A 3 22.67 -30.27 17.77
CA HIS A 3 21.71 -29.18 17.89
C HIS A 3 22.45 -27.87 17.65
N SER A 4 22.34 -27.32 16.44
CA SER A 4 22.65 -25.92 16.20
C SER A 4 21.53 -25.09 16.82
N SER A 5 21.74 -24.66 18.07
CA SER A 5 20.96 -23.60 18.69
C SER A 5 21.23 -22.30 17.92
N ASN A 6 20.29 -21.87 17.08
CA ASN A 6 20.25 -20.51 16.58
C ASN A 6 19.94 -19.59 17.76
N PHE A 7 20.98 -19.10 18.44
CA PHE A 7 20.86 -17.91 19.27
C PHE A 7 20.66 -16.75 18.30
N GLU A 8 19.40 -16.39 17.99
CA GLU A 8 19.12 -15.04 17.51
C GLU A 8 19.66 -14.08 18.59
N SER A 9 20.56 -13.19 18.20
CA SER A 9 21.06 -12.19 19.14
C SER A 9 19.86 -11.38 19.65
N GLU A 10 19.83 -11.03 20.93
CA GLU A 10 18.77 -10.18 21.49
C GLU A 10 18.64 -8.83 20.75
N ALA A 11 19.66 -8.44 19.97
CA ALA A 11 19.70 -7.23 19.17
C ALA A 11 19.20 -7.39 17.72
N THR A 12 18.81 -8.59 17.28
CA THR A 12 18.33 -8.81 15.90
C THR A 12 16.83 -8.57 15.82
N VAL A 13 16.36 -7.77 14.86
CA VAL A 13 14.94 -7.56 14.55
C VAL A 13 14.66 -7.98 13.11
N SER A 14 13.62 -8.78 12.88
CA SER A 14 13.29 -9.32 11.55
C SER A 14 12.12 -8.60 10.86
N CYS A 15 12.26 -8.35 9.56
CA CYS A 15 11.28 -7.65 8.72
C CYS A 15 11.02 -8.40 7.41
N ALA A 16 9.76 -8.71 7.11
CA ALA A 16 9.37 -9.20 5.78
C ALA A 16 8.92 -8.07 4.86
N VAL A 17 9.45 -8.04 3.64
CA VAL A 17 9.08 -7.08 2.58
C VAL A 17 8.83 -7.79 1.25
N PRO A 18 8.14 -7.19 0.27
CA PRO A 18 8.00 -7.80 -1.05
C PRO A 18 9.35 -8.11 -1.72
N ARG A 19 9.50 -9.29 -2.34
CA ARG A 19 10.73 -9.67 -3.10
C ARG A 19 11.12 -8.70 -4.22
N SER A 20 10.16 -7.91 -4.70
CA SER A 20 10.38 -6.98 -5.79
C SER A 20 9.24 -5.97 -5.96
N GLY A 21 9.46 -5.03 -6.89
CA GLY A 21 8.47 -4.02 -7.24
C GLY A 21 8.68 -2.74 -6.43
N ARG A 22 7.72 -1.83 -6.57
CA ARG A 22 7.86 -0.45 -6.10
C ARG A 22 7.94 -0.35 -4.58
N THR A 23 7.15 -1.14 -3.85
CA THR A 23 7.16 -1.17 -2.39
C THR A 23 8.56 -1.45 -1.85
N LEU A 24 9.25 -2.47 -2.38
CA LEU A 24 10.63 -2.77 -2.00
C LEU A 24 11.58 -1.62 -2.35
N GLN A 25 11.50 -1.09 -3.57
CA GLN A 25 12.39 0.00 -4.01
C GLN A 25 12.24 1.23 -3.11
N ASN A 26 11.00 1.63 -2.82
CA ASN A 26 10.72 2.78 -1.97
C ASN A 26 11.12 2.51 -0.50
N PHE A 27 10.97 1.27 -0.02
CA PHE A 27 11.43 0.88 1.31
C PHE A 27 12.96 0.99 1.44
N LEU A 28 13.70 0.50 0.44
CA LEU A 28 15.16 0.65 0.41
C LEU A 28 15.57 2.14 0.40
N SER A 29 14.88 2.98 -0.37
CA SER A 29 15.11 4.44 -0.32
C SER A 29 14.81 5.04 1.06
N ARG A 30 13.78 4.53 1.75
CA ARG A 30 13.39 4.98 3.10
C ARG A 30 14.39 4.53 4.17
N LEU A 31 15.03 3.38 4.01
CA LEU A 31 16.07 2.86 4.90
C LEU A 31 17.41 3.58 4.73
N LYS A 32 17.76 3.98 3.50
CA LYS A 32 19.05 4.61 3.18
C LYS A 32 19.54 5.68 4.19
N PRO A 33 18.72 6.64 4.66
CA PRO A 33 19.19 7.67 5.60
C PRO A 33 19.41 7.18 7.04
N ILE A 34 18.99 5.96 7.40
CA ILE A 34 19.05 5.45 8.78
C ILE A 34 19.94 4.21 8.95
N VAL A 35 20.49 3.67 7.86
CA VAL A 35 21.41 2.52 7.87
C VAL A 35 22.82 2.97 7.48
N SER A 36 23.82 2.20 7.88
CA SER A 36 25.18 2.34 7.35
C SER A 36 25.29 1.81 5.92
N ASP A 37 24.82 2.59 4.94
CA ASP A 37 24.88 2.27 3.50
C ASP A 37 26.18 2.81 2.87
N SER A 38 26.99 1.91 2.28
CA SER A 38 28.19 2.28 1.49
C SER A 38 27.91 2.39 -0.02
N GLY A 39 26.63 2.56 -0.40
CA GLY A 39 26.16 2.56 -1.79
C GLY A 39 25.56 1.22 -2.23
N GLU A 40 25.40 0.27 -1.30
CA GLU A 40 24.83 -1.03 -1.57
C GLU A 40 23.34 -0.94 -1.93
N ILE A 41 22.58 -0.04 -1.30
CA ILE A 41 21.15 0.14 -1.59
C ILE A 41 20.92 0.60 -3.03
N GLU A 42 21.74 1.51 -3.55
CA GLU A 42 21.63 1.98 -4.94
C GLU A 42 21.96 0.86 -5.93
N ALA A 43 23.01 0.08 -5.64
CA ALA A 43 23.35 -1.10 -6.43
C ALA A 43 22.20 -2.12 -6.44
N MET A 44 21.58 -2.37 -5.28
CA MET A 44 20.43 -3.26 -5.17
C MET A 44 19.25 -2.77 -6.00
N GLN A 45 18.91 -1.49 -5.90
CA GLN A 45 17.81 -0.88 -6.65
C GLN A 45 18.01 -0.98 -8.17
N LYS A 46 19.25 -0.84 -8.65
CA LYS A 46 19.59 -1.04 -10.07
C LYS A 46 19.34 -2.48 -10.51
N ILE A 47 19.81 -3.47 -9.75
CA ILE A 47 19.57 -4.89 -10.04
C ILE A 47 18.08 -5.22 -10.05
N LEU A 48 17.32 -4.75 -9.06
CA LEU A 48 15.87 -4.96 -8.99
C LEU A 48 15.12 -4.35 -10.19
N SER A 49 15.57 -3.19 -10.65
CA SER A 49 14.98 -2.50 -11.81
C SER A 49 15.29 -3.22 -13.12
N GLU A 50 16.50 -3.74 -13.28
CA GLU A 50 16.92 -4.53 -14.44
C GLU A 50 16.28 -5.92 -14.45
N GLY A 51 16.14 -6.57 -13.28
CA GLY A 51 15.59 -7.91 -13.16
C GLY A 51 14.16 -8.03 -13.71
N LYS A 52 13.36 -6.97 -13.62
CA LYS A 52 12.04 -6.94 -14.28
C LYS A 52 12.13 -6.95 -15.81
N LYS A 53 13.12 -6.25 -16.39
CA LYS A 53 13.33 -6.16 -17.84
C LYS A 53 13.94 -7.43 -18.41
N LYS A 54 14.80 -8.10 -17.63
CA LYS A 54 15.51 -9.33 -17.98
C LYS A 54 14.75 -10.61 -17.60
N SER A 55 13.46 -10.50 -17.24
CA SER A 55 12.65 -11.68 -16.91
C SER A 55 12.56 -12.64 -18.09
N THR A 56 12.74 -13.93 -17.85
CA THR A 56 12.85 -14.97 -18.89
C THR A 56 12.02 -16.20 -18.52
N GLN A 57 11.62 -17.01 -19.51
CA GLN A 57 10.99 -18.31 -19.25
C GLN A 57 12.03 -19.41 -19.01
N ASP A 58 13.29 -19.15 -19.31
CA ASP A 58 14.39 -20.08 -19.13
C ASP A 58 15.03 -19.92 -17.74
N ILE A 59 14.94 -20.96 -16.93
CA ILE A 59 15.51 -20.96 -15.58
C ILE A 59 17.05 -20.92 -15.59
N GLU A 60 17.69 -21.54 -16.58
CA GLU A 60 19.16 -21.54 -16.72
C GLU A 60 19.65 -20.13 -17.04
N GLU A 61 18.96 -19.42 -17.93
CA GLU A 61 19.24 -18.02 -18.21
C GLU A 61 19.07 -17.16 -16.94
N ALA A 62 18.02 -17.37 -16.15
CA ALA A 62 17.82 -16.63 -14.89
C ALA A 62 18.93 -16.90 -13.86
N PHE A 63 19.40 -18.14 -13.73
CA PHE A 63 20.55 -18.48 -12.87
C PHE A 63 21.87 -17.94 -13.42
N SER A 64 22.05 -17.92 -14.75
CA SER A 64 23.18 -17.27 -15.40
C SER A 64 23.22 -15.77 -15.06
N GLN A 65 22.08 -15.08 -15.13
CA GLN A 65 21.96 -13.67 -14.70
C GLN A 65 22.34 -13.47 -13.22
N LEU A 66 21.92 -14.38 -12.32
CA LEU A 66 22.30 -14.34 -10.90
C LEU A 66 23.82 -14.50 -10.70
N ASN A 67 24.42 -15.46 -11.40
CA ASN A 67 25.85 -15.77 -11.30
C ASN A 67 26.75 -14.69 -11.91
N GLN A 68 26.22 -13.90 -12.85
CA GLN A 68 26.92 -12.79 -13.51
C GLN A 68 26.81 -11.46 -12.76
N LEU A 69 26.17 -11.42 -11.58
CA LEU A 69 26.10 -10.20 -10.79
C LEU A 69 27.53 -9.71 -10.42
N PRO A 70 27.80 -8.40 -10.53
CA PRO A 70 29.10 -7.86 -10.19
C PRO A 70 29.52 -8.19 -8.74
N ARG A 71 30.81 -8.45 -8.51
CA ARG A 71 31.33 -8.83 -7.18
C ARG A 71 31.09 -7.77 -6.10
N ASN A 72 30.93 -6.51 -6.50
CA ASN A 72 30.64 -5.38 -5.60
C ASN A 72 29.14 -5.21 -5.29
N VAL A 73 28.27 -6.08 -5.82
CA VAL A 73 26.86 -6.13 -5.45
C VAL A 73 26.67 -7.12 -4.30
N PRO A 74 25.89 -6.77 -3.26
CA PRO A 74 25.58 -7.70 -2.18
C PRO A 74 24.91 -8.97 -2.70
N LYS A 75 25.25 -10.12 -2.08
CA LYS A 75 24.67 -11.43 -2.41
C LYS A 75 23.29 -11.61 -1.78
N CYS A 76 22.41 -10.64 -1.97
CA CYS A 76 21.07 -10.58 -1.39
C CYS A 76 19.96 -10.91 -2.40
N PHE A 77 20.28 -11.64 -3.48
CA PHE A 77 19.36 -11.92 -4.59
C PHE A 77 19.13 -13.41 -4.80
N SER A 78 17.94 -13.76 -5.28
CA SER A 78 17.58 -15.11 -5.71
C SER A 78 16.74 -15.07 -6.98
N VAL A 79 16.65 -16.20 -7.67
CA VAL A 79 15.71 -16.41 -8.77
C VAL A 79 14.34 -16.80 -8.20
N PHE A 80 13.28 -16.15 -8.68
CA PHE A 80 11.91 -16.50 -8.33
C PHE A 80 10.97 -16.39 -9.53
N ILE A 81 9.79 -17.02 -9.42
CA ILE A 81 8.76 -17.01 -10.46
C ILE A 81 7.91 -15.74 -10.31
N ASP A 82 7.78 -14.94 -11.37
CA ASP A 82 6.86 -13.81 -11.42
C ASP A 82 5.42 -14.27 -11.67
N ARG A 83 4.77 -14.71 -10.60
CA ARG A 83 3.39 -15.21 -10.61
C ARG A 83 2.35 -14.18 -11.07
N LYS A 84 2.70 -12.89 -11.16
CA LYS A 84 1.79 -11.82 -11.57
C LYS A 84 1.67 -11.67 -13.09
N ARG A 85 2.55 -12.30 -13.87
CA ARG A 85 2.58 -12.20 -15.33
C ARG A 85 2.34 -13.57 -15.95
N THR A 86 1.73 -13.60 -17.12
CA THR A 86 1.66 -14.79 -17.97
C THR A 86 2.74 -14.67 -19.04
N PRO A 87 3.58 -15.70 -19.27
CA PRO A 87 3.49 -17.10 -18.81
C PRO A 87 4.34 -17.41 -17.56
N ARG A 88 4.37 -16.52 -16.57
CA ARG A 88 5.08 -16.66 -15.28
C ARG A 88 6.60 -16.79 -15.42
N PRO A 89 7.28 -15.78 -15.99
CA PRO A 89 8.73 -15.83 -16.18
C PRO A 89 9.49 -15.83 -14.85
N PHE A 90 10.69 -16.39 -14.86
CA PHE A 90 11.69 -16.25 -13.82
C PHE A 90 12.35 -14.87 -13.86
N ARG A 91 12.71 -14.33 -12.69
CA ARG A 91 13.54 -13.13 -12.57
C ARG A 91 14.29 -13.07 -11.25
N LEU A 92 15.30 -12.20 -11.20
CA LEU A 92 15.99 -11.85 -9.96
C LEU A 92 15.09 -11.03 -9.03
N GLY A 93 15.10 -11.39 -7.76
CA GLY A 93 14.41 -10.71 -6.66
C GLY A 93 15.25 -10.66 -5.42
N PHE A 94 14.90 -9.75 -4.52
CA PHE A 94 15.52 -9.63 -3.21
C PHE A 94 15.20 -10.88 -2.39
N LEU A 95 16.24 -11.48 -1.82
CA LEU A 95 16.18 -12.65 -0.95
C LEU A 95 16.21 -12.20 0.51
N SER A 96 17.32 -11.63 0.94
CA SER A 96 17.48 -11.12 2.30
C SER A 96 18.75 -10.27 2.41
N HIS A 97 18.77 -9.33 3.35
CA HIS A 97 19.95 -8.57 3.71
C HIS A 97 19.84 -8.08 5.15
N GLU A 98 20.98 -7.86 5.80
CA GLU A 98 21.05 -7.34 7.16
C GLU A 98 21.66 -5.95 7.17
N TRP A 99 21.00 -5.02 7.85
CA TRP A 99 21.49 -3.66 8.07
C TRP A 99 21.66 -3.40 9.56
N GLU A 100 22.61 -2.55 9.90
CA GLU A 100 22.70 -1.98 11.24
C GLU A 100 21.95 -0.65 11.32
N VAL A 101 21.09 -0.50 12.33
CA VAL A 101 20.36 0.74 12.64
C VAL A 101 20.54 1.02 14.13
N ASN A 102 21.33 2.04 14.48
CA ASN A 102 21.58 2.43 15.88
C ASN A 102 21.99 1.25 16.79
N GLY A 103 22.85 0.34 16.29
CA GLY A 103 23.28 -0.86 17.04
C GLY A 103 22.29 -2.04 17.04
N ILE A 104 21.14 -1.90 16.35
CA ILE A 104 20.16 -2.97 16.13
C ILE A 104 20.44 -3.62 14.77
N SER A 105 20.55 -4.95 14.74
CA SER A 105 20.67 -5.71 13.50
C SER A 105 19.27 -5.91 12.90
N LEU A 106 18.94 -5.18 11.84
CA LEU A 106 17.71 -5.33 11.08
C LEU A 106 17.91 -6.36 9.97
N ARG A 107 17.36 -7.57 10.16
CA ARG A 107 17.30 -8.62 9.14
C ARG A 107 16.05 -8.43 8.29
N VAL A 108 16.23 -8.14 7.00
CA VAL A 108 15.11 -7.97 6.07
C VAL A 108 15.07 -9.14 5.11
N GLU A 109 13.89 -9.73 4.94
CA GLU A 109 13.64 -10.89 4.11
C GLU A 109 12.61 -10.57 3.01
N GLY A 110 12.90 -11.00 1.80
CA GLY A 110 12.04 -10.85 0.65
C GLY A 110 11.00 -11.96 0.58
N GLU A 111 9.72 -11.59 0.62
CA GLU A 111 8.59 -12.52 0.63
C GLU A 111 7.50 -12.18 -0.39
N GLU A 112 6.59 -13.13 -0.64
CA GLU A 112 5.41 -12.85 -1.45
C GLU A 112 4.47 -11.89 -0.69
N PRO A 113 3.93 -10.82 -1.31
CA PRO A 113 3.19 -9.79 -0.59
C PRO A 113 2.02 -10.29 0.28
N HIS A 114 1.37 -11.39 -0.10
CA HIS A 114 0.26 -11.96 0.65
C HIS A 114 0.72 -12.78 1.88
N ASN A 115 2.00 -13.15 1.96
CA ASN A 115 2.54 -13.90 3.08
C ASN A 115 2.84 -13.02 4.29
N GLY A 116 3.09 -11.70 4.11
CA GLY A 116 3.57 -10.83 5.19
C GLY A 116 2.76 -10.93 6.49
N SER A 117 1.43 -10.88 6.40
CA SER A 117 0.56 -11.02 7.59
C SER A 117 0.52 -12.45 8.17
N SER A 118 0.72 -13.47 7.33
CA SER A 118 0.85 -14.87 7.77
C SER A 118 2.14 -15.10 8.53
N LEU A 119 3.25 -14.45 8.14
CA LEU A 119 4.55 -14.57 8.81
C LEU A 119 4.50 -13.99 10.22
N ILE A 120 3.79 -12.88 10.43
CA ILE A 120 3.53 -12.37 11.79
C ILE A 120 2.73 -13.37 12.61
N LYS A 121 1.71 -13.99 12.02
CA LYS A 121 0.87 -14.98 12.73
C LYS A 121 1.65 -16.26 13.10
N LEU A 122 2.63 -16.63 12.29
CA LEU A 122 3.48 -17.80 12.52
C LEU A 122 4.68 -17.47 13.41
N ASP A 123 4.75 -16.26 13.96
CA ASP A 123 5.87 -15.77 14.74
C ASP A 123 7.20 -15.94 13.98
N GLU A 124 7.19 -15.73 12.65
CA GLU A 124 8.39 -15.85 11.81
C GLU A 124 9.12 -14.50 11.67
N VAL A 125 8.38 -13.39 11.74
CA VAL A 125 8.94 -12.03 11.65
C VAL A 125 8.41 -11.10 12.74
N ASP A 126 9.25 -10.16 13.16
CA ASP A 126 8.87 -9.15 14.15
C ASP A 126 7.91 -8.11 13.56
N PHE A 127 8.12 -7.73 12.30
CA PHE A 127 7.22 -6.87 11.55
C PHE A 127 7.26 -7.12 10.05
N THR A 128 6.31 -6.56 9.31
CA THR A 128 6.23 -6.65 7.86
C THR A 128 5.74 -5.34 7.24
N LEU A 129 6.07 -5.16 5.97
CA LEU A 129 5.61 -4.06 5.15
C LEU A 129 4.51 -4.53 4.19
N VAL A 130 3.26 -4.14 4.44
CA VAL A 130 2.09 -4.63 3.69
C VAL A 130 1.06 -3.52 3.49
N GLY A 131 0.33 -3.59 2.37
CA GLY A 131 -0.80 -2.69 2.12
C GLY A 131 -2.04 -3.05 2.95
N LEU A 132 -2.92 -2.10 3.22
CA LEU A 132 -4.21 -2.39 3.87
C LEU A 132 -5.04 -3.39 3.05
N ASP A 133 -4.98 -3.30 1.72
CA ASP A 133 -5.68 -4.19 0.79
C ASP A 133 -5.29 -5.66 0.97
N GLU A 134 -3.99 -5.95 1.06
CA GLU A 134 -3.47 -7.30 1.31
C GLU A 134 -3.75 -7.73 2.76
N LEU A 135 -3.61 -6.79 3.71
CA LEU A 135 -3.91 -7.05 5.11
C LEU A 135 -5.38 -7.50 5.28
N LEU A 136 -6.33 -6.75 4.72
CA LEU A 136 -7.75 -7.08 4.75
C LEU A 136 -8.05 -8.42 4.06
N ALA A 137 -7.38 -8.71 2.94
CA ALA A 137 -7.57 -9.97 2.21
C ALA A 137 -7.27 -11.19 3.09
N MET A 138 -6.22 -11.08 3.92
CA MET A 138 -5.72 -12.17 4.73
C MET A 138 -6.32 -12.23 6.15
N THR A 139 -6.78 -11.09 6.68
CA THR A 139 -7.13 -10.95 8.11
C THR A 139 -8.59 -10.60 8.39
N GLN A 140 -9.44 -10.53 7.36
CA GLN A 140 -10.85 -10.16 7.51
C GLN A 140 -11.59 -10.95 8.62
N TYR A 141 -11.26 -12.22 8.84
CA TYR A 141 -11.92 -13.04 9.85
C TYR A 141 -11.64 -12.60 11.30
N TYR A 142 -10.61 -11.78 11.54
CA TYR A 142 -10.31 -11.20 12.86
C TYR A 142 -11.13 -9.95 13.16
N LEU A 143 -11.69 -9.32 12.13
CA LEU A 143 -12.41 -8.07 12.24
C LEU A 143 -13.86 -8.28 12.66
N ARG A 144 -14.44 -7.31 13.37
CA ARG A 144 -15.87 -7.30 13.72
C ARG A 144 -16.72 -7.26 12.47
N ASP A 145 -16.37 -6.32 11.62
CA ASP A 145 -17.02 -6.06 10.35
C ASP A 145 -15.95 -5.50 9.39
N PRO A 146 -15.40 -6.35 8.49
CA PRO A 146 -14.42 -5.93 7.49
C PRO A 146 -14.90 -4.79 6.60
N THR A 147 -16.22 -4.67 6.39
CA THR A 147 -16.84 -3.71 5.48
C THR A 147 -16.72 -2.27 6.00
N HIS A 148 -16.53 -2.11 7.32
CA HIS A 148 -16.29 -0.82 7.96
C HIS A 148 -14.84 -0.37 7.90
N VAL A 149 -13.88 -1.26 7.59
CA VAL A 149 -12.45 -0.92 7.54
C VAL A 149 -12.08 -0.35 6.18
N THR A 150 -12.51 0.88 5.94
CA THR A 150 -12.26 1.59 4.67
C THR A 150 -10.96 2.40 4.67
N LYS A 151 -10.35 2.58 5.84
CA LYS A 151 -9.05 3.24 6.05
C LYS A 151 -8.23 2.46 7.05
N TRP A 152 -6.91 2.45 6.90
CA TRP A 152 -6.03 1.67 7.78
C TRP A 152 -6.10 2.14 9.23
N GLY A 153 -6.40 3.42 9.43
CA GLY A 153 -6.66 4.04 10.73
C GLY A 153 -7.88 3.47 11.47
N MET A 154 -8.62 2.51 10.89
CA MET A 154 -9.71 1.76 11.55
C MET A 154 -9.31 0.33 11.92
N TYR A 155 -8.24 -0.22 11.33
CA TYR A 155 -7.95 -1.65 11.36
C TYR A 155 -7.80 -2.20 12.78
N ASN A 156 -6.89 -1.64 13.59
CA ASN A 156 -6.60 -2.16 14.93
C ASN A 156 -7.84 -2.15 15.83
N TYR A 157 -8.69 -1.13 15.73
CA TYR A 157 -9.91 -0.99 16.53
C TYR A 157 -10.98 -2.03 16.18
N GLN A 158 -10.99 -2.49 14.94
CA GLN A 158 -11.98 -3.44 14.46
C GLN A 158 -11.58 -4.90 14.74
N LEU A 159 -10.37 -5.17 15.23
CA LEU A 159 -9.93 -6.52 15.63
C LEU A 159 -10.67 -7.01 16.88
N ILE A 160 -11.57 -7.98 16.74
CA ILE A 160 -12.33 -8.57 17.86
C ILE A 160 -11.86 -9.96 18.28
N LYS A 161 -11.14 -10.67 17.41
CA LYS A 161 -10.62 -12.00 17.72
C LYS A 161 -9.16 -11.90 18.18
N PRO A 162 -8.69 -12.83 19.04
CA PRO A 162 -7.29 -12.85 19.47
C PRO A 162 -6.32 -12.90 18.29
N THR A 163 -5.40 -11.94 18.24
CA THR A 163 -4.30 -11.86 17.28
C THR A 163 -3.27 -10.83 17.76
N SER A 164 -2.00 -11.10 17.48
CA SER A 164 -0.88 -10.17 17.72
C SER A 164 -0.74 -9.13 16.59
N ILE A 165 -1.39 -9.32 15.43
CA ILE A 165 -1.23 -8.43 14.27
C ILE A 165 -1.72 -7.01 14.59
N ARG A 166 -0.83 -6.01 14.55
CA ARG A 166 -1.19 -4.59 14.71
C ARG A 166 -0.53 -3.71 13.67
N VAL A 167 -1.29 -2.76 13.11
CA VAL A 167 -0.76 -1.68 12.29
C VAL A 167 -0.06 -0.65 13.18
N ALA A 168 1.23 -0.41 12.93
CA ALA A 168 2.01 0.59 13.64
C ALA A 168 1.81 2.00 13.10
N GLY A 169 1.54 2.09 11.80
CA GLY A 169 1.28 3.33 11.07
C GLY A 169 1.73 3.20 9.62
N SER A 170 1.64 4.30 8.90
CA SER A 170 2.08 4.38 7.51
C SER A 170 3.61 4.35 7.42
N ALA A 171 4.13 3.59 6.45
CA ALA A 171 5.55 3.54 6.17
C ALA A 171 6.05 4.73 5.34
N GLU A 172 5.14 5.59 4.88
CA GLU A 172 5.44 6.79 4.09
C GLU A 172 6.38 6.51 2.91
N LEU A 173 6.09 5.44 2.17
CA LEU A 173 6.86 5.11 0.98
C LEU A 173 6.49 6.06 -0.15
N THR A 174 7.41 6.94 -0.53
CA THR A 174 7.19 7.93 -1.60
C THR A 174 7.81 7.52 -2.92
N ARG A 175 7.30 8.12 -3.98
CA ARG A 175 7.91 8.11 -5.30
C ARG A 175 7.66 9.42 -6.02
N TYR A 176 8.61 9.83 -6.84
CA TYR A 176 8.44 10.93 -7.77
C TYR A 176 7.21 10.74 -8.66
N ASN A 177 6.31 11.73 -8.63
CA ASN A 177 5.14 11.79 -9.46
C ASN A 177 5.35 12.81 -10.58
N PRO A 178 5.43 12.38 -11.85
CA PRO A 178 5.72 13.28 -12.96
C PRO A 178 4.57 14.26 -13.28
N VAL A 179 3.33 13.97 -12.84
CA VAL A 179 2.19 14.87 -13.03
C VAL A 179 2.32 16.11 -12.15
N LEU A 180 2.85 15.95 -10.94
CA LEU A 180 3.00 17.04 -9.96
C LEU A 180 4.44 17.55 -9.82
N GLY A 181 5.43 16.88 -10.41
CA GLY A 181 6.83 17.26 -10.31
C GLY A 181 7.44 17.12 -8.91
N CYS A 182 6.87 16.26 -8.04
CA CYS A 182 7.34 16.10 -6.67
C CYS A 182 7.11 14.67 -6.13
N GLU A 183 7.69 14.38 -4.96
CA GLU A 183 7.49 13.13 -4.23
C GLU A 183 6.06 13.03 -3.68
N VAL A 184 5.41 11.90 -3.99
CA VAL A 184 4.06 11.56 -3.54
C VAL A 184 4.09 10.17 -2.94
N GLN A 185 3.41 9.97 -1.83
CA GLN A 185 3.30 8.66 -1.21
C GLN A 185 2.57 7.67 -2.13
N ASP A 186 3.00 6.40 -2.14
CA ASP A 186 2.38 5.29 -2.89
C ASP A 186 1.04 4.88 -2.22
N MET A 187 0.05 5.76 -2.32
CA MET A 187 -1.34 5.54 -1.92
C MET A 187 -2.16 5.03 -3.10
N VAL A 188 -3.13 4.17 -2.83
CA VAL A 188 -4.03 3.61 -3.82
C VAL A 188 -5.46 3.57 -3.29
N GLY A 189 -6.45 3.61 -4.18
CA GLY A 189 -7.84 3.31 -3.83
C GLY A 189 -8.36 2.12 -4.62
N PHE A 190 -9.25 1.33 -4.02
CA PHE A 190 -9.89 0.20 -4.69
C PHE A 190 -11.24 0.64 -5.28
N PHE A 191 -11.23 1.06 -6.54
CA PHE A 191 -12.33 1.78 -7.17
C PHE A 191 -13.17 0.91 -8.11
N LEU A 192 -14.42 1.32 -8.30
CA LEU A 192 -15.24 0.86 -9.42
C LEU A 192 -14.74 1.49 -10.73
N ILE A 193 -14.64 0.66 -11.76
CA ILE A 193 -14.27 1.04 -13.12
C ILE A 193 -15.30 0.53 -14.12
N SER A 194 -15.48 1.25 -15.23
CA SER A 194 -16.33 0.79 -16.33
C SER A 194 -15.87 1.33 -17.67
N LYS A 195 -16.32 0.73 -18.76
CA LYS A 195 -16.22 1.37 -20.08
C LYS A 195 -17.22 2.53 -20.25
N PRO A 196 -16.96 3.48 -21.16
CA PRO A 196 -17.90 4.53 -21.53
C PRO A 196 -19.21 3.96 -22.12
N GLY A 197 -20.28 4.75 -22.09
CA GLY A 197 -21.57 4.38 -22.68
C GLY A 197 -22.41 3.38 -21.88
N GLY A 198 -21.89 2.81 -20.78
CA GLY A 198 -22.63 1.90 -19.88
C GLY A 198 -23.59 2.58 -18.89
N ARG A 199 -23.81 3.89 -18.99
CA ARG A 199 -24.81 4.60 -18.19
C ARG A 199 -26.21 4.28 -18.72
N GLY A 200 -26.80 3.17 -18.24
CA GLY A 200 -28.25 3.07 -18.19
C GLY A 200 -28.85 4.17 -17.29
N ARG A 201 -30.18 4.21 -17.10
CA ARG A 201 -30.86 5.22 -16.27
C ARG A 201 -30.40 5.28 -14.80
N SER A 202 -29.59 4.33 -14.32
CA SER A 202 -29.14 4.21 -12.94
C SER A 202 -27.63 4.47 -12.76
N LYS A 203 -27.27 5.10 -11.63
CA LYS A 203 -25.90 5.35 -11.19
C LYS A 203 -25.09 4.04 -11.09
N ILE A 204 -23.78 4.09 -11.39
CA ILE A 204 -22.88 2.96 -11.16
C ILE A 204 -22.24 3.15 -9.79
N ASP A 205 -22.80 2.48 -8.80
CA ASP A 205 -22.28 2.42 -7.43
C ASP A 205 -22.56 1.03 -6.83
N PHE A 206 -21.85 0.69 -5.74
CA PHE A 206 -21.96 -0.62 -5.13
C PHE A 206 -23.38 -0.98 -4.66
N GLN A 207 -24.14 -0.01 -4.15
CA GLN A 207 -25.49 -0.23 -3.65
C GLN A 207 -26.45 -0.59 -4.78
N THR A 208 -26.35 0.11 -5.91
CA THR A 208 -27.13 -0.13 -7.11
C THR A 208 -26.75 -1.47 -7.73
N LEU A 209 -25.45 -1.73 -7.89
CA LEU A 209 -24.95 -2.99 -8.46
C LEU A 209 -25.41 -4.21 -7.64
N SER A 210 -25.43 -4.11 -6.32
CA SER A 210 -25.90 -5.18 -5.42
C SER A 210 -27.39 -5.50 -5.55
N ARG A 211 -28.21 -4.55 -6.02
CA ARG A 211 -29.65 -4.72 -6.20
C ARG A 211 -30.02 -5.27 -7.58
N TYR A 212 -29.26 -4.89 -8.61
CA TYR A 212 -29.60 -5.19 -10.01
C TYR A 212 -28.72 -6.27 -10.65
N GLY A 213 -27.74 -6.83 -9.93
CA GLY A 213 -27.03 -8.06 -10.31
C GLY A 213 -26.16 -7.93 -11.56
N ARG A 214 -25.41 -6.84 -11.73
CA ARG A 214 -24.44 -6.74 -12.84
C ARG A 214 -23.19 -7.55 -12.53
N ARG A 215 -22.53 -8.07 -13.58
CA ARG A 215 -21.22 -8.71 -13.48
C ARG A 215 -20.17 -7.71 -13.00
N VAL A 216 -19.43 -8.12 -11.97
CA VAL A 216 -18.37 -7.34 -11.34
C VAL A 216 -17.06 -8.13 -11.40
N PHE A 217 -16.16 -7.73 -12.29
CA PHE A 217 -14.84 -8.33 -12.36
C PHE A 217 -13.97 -7.84 -11.21
N VAL A 218 -13.25 -8.76 -10.57
CA VAL A 218 -12.30 -8.41 -9.52
C VAL A 218 -11.10 -9.32 -9.59
N LYS A 219 -9.93 -8.84 -9.19
CA LYS A 219 -8.77 -9.73 -9.07
C LYS A 219 -9.05 -10.82 -8.03
N GLY A 220 -8.80 -12.08 -8.36
CA GLY A 220 -9.21 -13.23 -7.55
C GLY A 220 -8.88 -13.13 -6.06
N ARG A 221 -7.70 -12.61 -5.70
CA ARG A 221 -7.27 -12.43 -4.30
C ARG A 221 -8.12 -11.45 -3.47
N TYR A 222 -8.84 -10.53 -4.12
CA TYR A 222 -9.70 -9.55 -3.44
C TYR A 222 -11.18 -9.93 -3.47
N SER A 223 -11.54 -11.02 -4.16
CA SER A 223 -12.93 -11.48 -4.29
C SER A 223 -13.62 -11.66 -2.94
N GLY A 224 -12.93 -12.28 -1.97
CA GLY A 224 -13.46 -12.51 -0.62
C GLY A 224 -13.85 -11.21 0.10
N ILE A 225 -13.01 -10.16 0.00
CA ILE A 225 -13.31 -8.85 0.62
C ILE A 225 -14.53 -8.21 -0.04
N VAL A 226 -14.62 -8.27 -1.37
CA VAL A 226 -15.76 -7.70 -2.12
C VAL A 226 -17.05 -8.42 -1.78
N MET A 227 -17.05 -9.75 -1.75
CA MET A 227 -18.22 -10.56 -1.41
C MET A 227 -18.65 -10.35 0.04
N ALA A 228 -17.71 -10.14 0.98
CA ALA A 228 -18.04 -9.78 2.36
C ALA A 228 -18.67 -8.37 2.46
N ALA A 229 -18.13 -7.39 1.71
CA ALA A 229 -18.65 -6.02 1.66
C ALA A 229 -20.03 -5.91 1.01
N TYR A 230 -20.24 -6.66 -0.07
CA TYR A 230 -21.48 -6.64 -0.84
C TYR A 230 -21.85 -8.06 -1.29
N PRO A 231 -22.51 -8.84 -0.42
CA PRO A 231 -22.88 -10.22 -0.72
C PRO A 231 -23.81 -10.39 -1.94
N GLY A 232 -24.50 -9.31 -2.33
CA GLY A 232 -25.40 -9.30 -3.50
C GLY A 232 -24.70 -9.03 -4.85
N LEU A 233 -23.40 -8.76 -4.87
CA LEU A 233 -22.67 -8.56 -6.15
C LEU A 233 -22.42 -9.89 -6.86
N GLN A 234 -22.59 -9.89 -8.18
CA GLN A 234 -22.18 -11.01 -9.04
C GLN A 234 -20.68 -10.88 -9.35
N VAL A 235 -19.86 -11.30 -8.40
CA VAL A 235 -18.40 -11.19 -8.47
C VAL A 235 -17.81 -12.29 -9.35
N GLU A 236 -17.02 -11.90 -10.35
CA GLU A 236 -16.28 -12.80 -11.24
C GLU A 236 -14.76 -12.59 -11.07
N PRO A 237 -14.03 -13.55 -10.48
CA PRO A 237 -12.60 -13.41 -10.26
C PRO A 237 -11.82 -13.55 -11.58
N VAL A 238 -10.97 -12.58 -11.89
CA VAL A 238 -10.15 -12.53 -13.11
C VAL A 238 -8.68 -12.22 -12.81
N GLU A 239 -7.79 -12.47 -13.77
CA GLU A 239 -6.37 -12.10 -13.65
C GLU A 239 -6.12 -10.60 -13.90
N ASN A 240 -6.84 -10.02 -14.88
CA ASN A 240 -6.71 -8.64 -15.33
C ASN A 240 -8.11 -8.01 -15.43
N VAL A 241 -8.44 -7.14 -14.46
CA VAL A 241 -9.77 -6.55 -14.35
C VAL A 241 -10.01 -5.57 -15.50
N GLU A 242 -9.02 -4.75 -15.84
CA GLU A 242 -9.20 -3.73 -16.86
C GLU A 242 -9.47 -4.32 -18.24
N ASP A 243 -8.76 -5.39 -18.64
CA ASP A 243 -9.03 -6.09 -19.92
C ASP A 243 -10.38 -6.81 -19.89
N SER A 244 -10.72 -7.48 -18.78
CA SER A 244 -12.01 -8.16 -18.64
C SER A 244 -13.21 -7.20 -18.77
N VAL A 245 -13.09 -5.99 -18.22
CA VAL A 245 -14.12 -4.95 -18.37
C VAL A 245 -14.26 -4.46 -19.81
N MET A 246 -13.14 -4.35 -20.54
CA MET A 246 -13.14 -3.90 -21.93
C MET A 246 -13.77 -4.95 -22.86
N ASP A 247 -13.47 -6.22 -22.64
CA ASP A 247 -13.92 -7.34 -23.49
C ASP A 247 -15.37 -7.78 -23.19
N ALA A 248 -15.88 -7.46 -22.00
CA ALA A 248 -17.24 -7.82 -21.60
C ALA A 248 -18.33 -6.92 -22.22
N GLU A 249 -19.59 -7.31 -22.05
CA GLU A 249 -20.75 -6.57 -22.56
C GLU A 249 -20.96 -5.20 -21.87
N MET A 250 -21.71 -4.30 -22.51
CA MET A 250 -22.05 -3.00 -21.92
C MET A 250 -22.78 -3.15 -20.58
N GLY A 251 -22.34 -2.37 -19.59
CA GLY A 251 -22.88 -2.40 -18.23
C GLY A 251 -22.05 -3.24 -17.26
N SER A 252 -21.12 -4.06 -17.75
CA SER A 252 -20.12 -4.76 -16.91
C SER A 252 -19.18 -3.75 -16.24
N VAL A 253 -18.78 -4.06 -15.01
CA VAL A 253 -17.91 -3.20 -14.20
C VAL A 253 -16.77 -4.00 -13.61
N GLY A 254 -15.72 -3.32 -13.20
CA GLY A 254 -14.59 -3.91 -12.48
C GLY A 254 -14.36 -3.20 -11.15
N ILE A 255 -13.72 -3.89 -10.21
CA ILE A 255 -13.14 -3.25 -9.02
C ILE A 255 -11.62 -3.43 -9.10
N GLU A 256 -10.90 -2.31 -9.18
CA GLU A 256 -9.46 -2.29 -9.44
C GLU A 256 -8.73 -1.36 -8.47
N ILE A 257 -7.48 -1.71 -8.15
CA ILE A 257 -6.58 -0.85 -7.38
C ILE A 257 -6.03 0.22 -8.31
N VAL A 258 -6.43 1.46 -8.06
CA VAL A 258 -6.04 2.62 -8.86
C VAL A 258 -5.15 3.52 -8.02
N GLN A 259 -3.96 3.80 -8.57
CA GLN A 259 -3.03 4.77 -8.01
C GLN A 259 -3.05 6.08 -8.80
N THR A 260 -2.53 6.05 -10.03
CA THR A 260 -2.38 7.23 -10.88
C THR A 260 -3.49 7.35 -11.91
N GLY A 261 -4.21 6.26 -12.19
CA GLY A 261 -5.20 6.20 -13.27
C GLY A 261 -4.62 6.07 -14.68
N ASN A 262 -3.30 5.90 -14.84
CA ASN A 262 -2.67 5.83 -16.18
C ASN A 262 -3.22 4.69 -17.04
N THR A 263 -3.35 3.48 -16.48
CA THR A 263 -3.88 2.32 -17.20
C THR A 263 -5.33 2.55 -17.64
N LEU A 264 -6.16 3.10 -16.74
CA LEU A 264 -7.55 3.42 -17.05
C LEU A 264 -7.64 4.44 -18.18
N ARG A 265 -6.88 5.54 -18.08
CA ARG A 265 -6.83 6.56 -19.14
C ARG A 265 -6.38 5.97 -20.47
N SER A 266 -5.33 5.14 -20.50
CA SER A 266 -4.84 4.54 -21.75
C SER A 266 -5.87 3.60 -22.40
N LYS A 267 -6.73 2.98 -21.59
CA LYS A 267 -7.79 2.08 -22.04
C LYS A 267 -9.15 2.78 -22.24
N GLY A 268 -9.22 4.09 -21.98
CA GLY A 268 -10.49 4.84 -22.04
C GLY A 268 -11.52 4.44 -20.99
N LEU A 269 -11.08 3.86 -19.87
CA LEU A 269 -11.94 3.45 -18.76
C LEU A 269 -12.30 4.63 -17.85
N LEU A 270 -13.50 4.57 -17.30
CA LEU A 270 -14.04 5.52 -16.33
C LEU A 270 -13.79 5.02 -14.90
N LEU A 271 -13.52 5.96 -14.00
CA LEU A 271 -13.38 5.76 -12.56
C LEU A 271 -14.65 6.30 -11.88
N HIS A 272 -15.24 5.56 -10.94
CA HIS A 272 -16.50 5.96 -10.31
C HIS A 272 -16.34 6.22 -8.81
N GLY A 273 -16.82 7.39 -8.37
CA GLY A 273 -17.07 7.70 -6.97
C GLY A 273 -15.84 7.58 -6.06
N ALA A 274 -16.11 7.25 -4.79
CA ALA A 274 -15.12 6.90 -3.80
C ALA A 274 -14.70 5.41 -3.94
N PRO A 275 -13.47 5.04 -3.57
CA PRO A 275 -13.04 3.65 -3.52
C PRO A 275 -13.73 2.92 -2.37
N LEU A 276 -13.76 1.59 -2.46
CA LEU A 276 -14.20 0.70 -1.38
C LEU A 276 -13.34 0.90 -0.12
N PHE A 277 -12.04 1.01 -0.30
CA PHE A 277 -11.09 1.37 0.75
C PHE A 277 -9.87 2.06 0.14
N LEU A 278 -9.15 2.78 0.99
CA LEU A 278 -7.84 3.36 0.69
C LEU A 278 -6.74 2.47 1.26
N SER A 279 -5.69 2.23 0.49
CA SER A 279 -4.52 1.47 0.91
C SER A 279 -3.23 2.26 0.68
N GLU A 280 -2.28 2.04 1.57
CA GLU A 280 -0.91 2.52 1.49
C GLU A 280 -0.02 1.47 2.18
N SER A 281 1.31 1.53 1.98
CA SER A 281 2.21 0.62 2.67
C SER A 281 2.27 0.93 4.17
N LEU A 282 2.03 -0.06 5.00
CA LEU A 282 1.97 0.03 6.46
C LEU A 282 3.09 -0.81 7.07
N TYR A 283 3.63 -0.34 8.19
CA TYR A 283 4.33 -1.22 9.11
C TYR A 283 3.29 -1.97 9.93
N VAL A 284 3.28 -3.30 9.80
CA VAL A 284 2.42 -4.20 10.60
C VAL A 284 3.34 -5.04 11.46
N VAL A 285 3.04 -5.14 12.75
CA VAL A 285 3.96 -5.64 13.76
C VAL A 285 3.31 -6.78 14.53
N ASP A 286 4.11 -7.76 14.93
CA ASP A 286 3.76 -8.69 16.00
C ASP A 286 3.72 -7.92 17.32
N TYR A 287 2.51 -7.65 17.82
CA TYR A 287 2.34 -6.85 19.01
C TYR A 287 2.83 -7.53 20.28
N ASP A 288 2.82 -8.86 20.35
CA ASP A 288 3.29 -9.59 21.53
C ASP A 288 4.82 -9.46 21.63
N ARG A 289 5.51 -9.56 20.48
CA ARG A 289 6.95 -9.23 20.39
C ARG A 289 7.24 -7.75 20.61
N TYR A 290 6.40 -6.85 20.09
CA TYR A 290 6.53 -5.42 20.36
C TYR A 290 6.49 -5.12 21.86
N GLN A 291 5.70 -5.86 22.63
CA GLN A 291 5.62 -5.73 24.08
C GLN A 291 6.83 -6.32 24.81
N SER A 292 7.41 -7.42 24.33
CA SER A 292 8.51 -8.11 25.01
C SER A 292 9.92 -7.68 24.56
N LYS A 293 10.08 -7.16 23.32
CA LYS A 293 11.37 -6.88 22.68
C LYS A 293 11.65 -5.37 22.57
N PRO A 294 12.50 -4.77 23.44
CA PRO A 294 12.82 -3.35 23.42
C PRO A 294 13.38 -2.86 22.08
N GLN A 295 14.23 -3.66 21.44
CA GLN A 295 14.91 -3.34 20.19
C GLN A 295 13.91 -3.17 19.04
N LEU A 296 12.85 -3.96 19.00
CA LEU A 296 11.76 -3.77 18.03
C LEU A 296 11.07 -2.41 18.23
N ARG A 297 10.87 -1.99 19.49
CA ARG A 297 10.26 -0.68 19.77
C ARG A 297 11.17 0.46 19.34
N GLU A 298 12.45 0.39 19.69
CA GLU A 298 13.46 1.40 19.33
C GLU A 298 13.65 1.50 17.82
N LEU A 299 13.67 0.36 17.12
CA LEU A 299 13.73 0.33 15.66
C LEU A 299 12.48 0.98 15.05
N LEU A 300 11.29 0.65 15.52
CA LEU A 300 10.05 1.26 15.03
C LEU A 300 9.98 2.76 15.31
N GLU A 301 10.52 3.22 16.44
CA GLU A 301 10.68 4.65 16.72
C GLU A 301 11.61 5.33 15.72
N THR A 302 12.72 4.66 15.37
CA THR A 302 13.67 5.14 14.34
C THR A 302 13.03 5.17 12.94
N LEU A 303 12.24 4.15 12.59
CA LEU A 303 11.49 4.09 11.32
C LEU A 303 10.40 5.17 11.24
N ASN A 304 9.94 5.67 12.39
CA ASN A 304 9.00 6.77 12.55
C ASN A 304 7.73 6.62 11.69
N PRO A 305 6.91 5.58 11.93
CA PRO A 305 5.64 5.39 11.23
C PRO A 305 4.72 6.60 11.40
N LEU A 306 4.13 7.07 10.30
CA LEU A 306 3.17 8.18 10.37
C LEU A 306 1.81 7.71 10.90
N GLY A 307 1.25 8.49 11.81
CA GLY A 307 -0.14 8.41 12.24
C GLY A 307 -1.11 8.83 11.13
N TYR A 308 -2.38 8.44 11.27
CA TYR A 308 -3.39 8.70 10.22
C TYR A 308 -3.59 10.20 9.96
N PHE A 309 -3.60 10.99 11.04
CA PHE A 309 -3.83 12.44 11.05
C PHE A 309 -2.53 13.25 11.07
N ASP A 310 -1.36 12.64 10.86
CA ASP A 310 -0.09 13.38 10.84
C ASP A 310 -0.02 14.30 9.60
N ASP A 311 0.43 15.55 9.80
CA ASP A 311 0.43 16.60 8.77
C ASP A 311 1.14 16.18 7.46
N ARG A 312 2.25 15.44 7.57
CA ARG A 312 2.99 14.92 6.39
C ARG A 312 2.14 13.97 5.56
N ARG A 313 1.39 13.06 6.21
CA ARG A 313 0.48 12.14 5.51
C ARG A 313 -0.66 12.92 4.86
N ILE A 314 -1.20 13.94 5.52
CA ILE A 314 -2.24 14.80 4.96
C ILE A 314 -1.76 15.50 3.68
N GLN A 315 -0.53 16.05 3.68
CA GLN A 315 0.06 16.65 2.49
C GLN A 315 0.24 15.64 1.36
N HIS A 316 0.72 14.43 1.66
CA HIS A 316 0.85 13.38 0.66
C HIS A 316 -0.51 12.91 0.11
N PHE A 317 -1.55 12.85 0.95
CA PHE A 317 -2.91 12.54 0.52
C PHE A 317 -3.43 13.61 -0.45
N ALA A 318 -3.24 14.90 -0.14
CA ALA A 318 -3.60 16.00 -1.03
C ALA A 318 -2.93 15.89 -2.41
N ARG A 319 -1.62 15.58 -2.41
CA ARG A 319 -0.86 15.36 -3.65
C ARG A 319 -1.33 14.13 -4.43
N TRP A 320 -1.54 13.00 -3.76
CA TRP A 320 -2.06 11.79 -4.41
C TRP A 320 -3.42 12.06 -5.07
N TYR A 321 -4.33 12.68 -4.31
CA TYR A 321 -5.66 13.02 -4.79
C TYR A 321 -5.62 13.95 -6.01
N LEU A 322 -4.83 15.03 -5.93
CA LEU A 322 -4.67 15.97 -7.05
C LEU A 322 -4.02 15.30 -8.28
N ALA A 323 -3.05 14.42 -8.08
CA ALA A 323 -2.42 13.69 -9.18
C ALA A 323 -3.43 12.78 -9.89
N LEU A 324 -4.24 12.03 -9.14
CA LEU A 324 -5.29 11.18 -9.69
C LEU A 324 -6.38 12.00 -10.40
N GLU A 325 -6.83 13.10 -9.79
CA GLU A 325 -7.75 14.07 -10.40
C GLU A 325 -7.21 14.61 -11.73
N THR A 326 -5.98 15.10 -11.74
CA THR A 326 -5.35 15.69 -12.94
C THR A 326 -5.23 14.66 -14.05
N ASN A 327 -4.97 13.41 -13.68
CA ASN A 327 -4.78 12.32 -14.62
C ASN A 327 -6.10 11.82 -15.22
N MET A 328 -7.16 11.68 -14.40
CA MET A 328 -8.47 11.16 -14.82
C MET A 328 -9.39 12.23 -15.40
N ARG A 329 -9.28 13.50 -14.96
CA ARG A 329 -10.14 14.60 -15.39
C ARG A 329 -11.63 14.22 -15.30
N GLU A 330 -12.41 14.52 -16.35
CA GLU A 330 -13.82 14.15 -16.49
C GLU A 330 -14.10 12.64 -16.51
N SER A 331 -13.07 11.79 -16.59
CA SER A 331 -13.24 10.33 -16.50
C SER A 331 -13.37 9.84 -15.07
N TRP A 332 -13.15 10.68 -14.05
CA TRP A 332 -13.51 10.39 -12.66
C TRP A 332 -14.91 10.92 -12.36
N LEU A 333 -15.89 10.04 -12.57
CA LEU A 333 -17.31 10.35 -12.41
C LEU A 333 -17.69 10.37 -10.94
N ASP A 334 -18.57 11.31 -10.57
CA ASP A 334 -19.09 11.46 -9.20
C ASP A 334 -17.97 11.53 -8.14
N ARG A 335 -16.84 12.15 -8.52
CA ARG A 335 -15.66 12.28 -7.68
C ARG A 335 -16.04 12.96 -6.36
N PRO A 336 -15.77 12.34 -5.19
CA PRO A 336 -16.05 12.93 -3.88
C PRO A 336 -15.14 14.12 -3.61
N ASP A 337 -15.49 14.99 -2.66
CA ASP A 337 -14.55 16.02 -2.22
C ASP A 337 -13.33 15.39 -1.52
N VAL A 338 -12.16 16.05 -1.63
CA VAL A 338 -10.90 15.54 -1.06
C VAL A 338 -11.01 15.25 0.44
N GLU A 339 -11.75 16.10 1.16
CA GLU A 339 -12.00 15.97 2.59
C GLU A 339 -12.90 14.80 2.94
N GLU A 340 -13.94 14.53 2.13
CA GLU A 340 -14.84 13.40 2.33
C GLU A 340 -14.14 12.07 2.05
N LEU A 341 -13.26 12.04 1.05
CA LEU A 341 -12.48 10.85 0.72
C LEU A 341 -11.48 10.49 1.82
N PHE A 342 -10.87 11.50 2.45
CA PHE A 342 -9.88 11.31 3.51
C PHE A 342 -10.51 10.74 4.78
N CYS A 343 -11.52 11.40 5.33
CA CYS A 343 -12.35 10.85 6.40
C CYS A 343 -13.69 11.58 6.52
N THR A 344 -14.71 10.85 6.97
CA THR A 344 -16.01 11.42 7.33
C THR A 344 -16.10 11.68 8.83
N ARG A 345 -17.07 12.49 9.27
CA ARG A 345 -17.36 12.70 10.71
C ARG A 345 -17.80 11.41 11.43
N VAL A 346 -18.27 10.41 10.69
CA VAL A 346 -18.71 9.12 11.23
C VAL A 346 -17.53 8.14 11.35
N ASP A 347 -16.43 8.38 10.64
CA ASP A 347 -15.27 7.47 10.63
C ASP A 347 -14.65 7.28 12.04
N PRO A 348 -14.50 8.31 12.90
CA PRO A 348 -14.09 8.13 14.29
C PRO A 348 -15.05 7.24 15.09
N GLU A 349 -16.35 7.30 14.83
CA GLU A 349 -17.33 6.41 15.48
C GLU A 349 -17.15 4.96 15.06
N ARG A 350 -16.70 4.75 13.82
CA ARG A 350 -16.33 3.45 13.24
C ARG A 350 -14.91 3.01 13.57
N GLY A 351 -14.21 3.72 14.46
CA GLY A 351 -12.90 3.31 14.95
C GLY A 351 -11.70 3.95 14.25
N LEU A 352 -11.89 4.99 13.43
CA LEU A 352 -10.76 5.77 12.90
C LEU A 352 -10.01 6.46 14.04
N ARG A 353 -8.69 6.24 14.15
CA ARG A 353 -7.85 6.78 15.23
C ARG A 353 -6.51 7.31 14.68
N PRO A 354 -5.83 8.22 15.41
CA PRO A 354 -4.50 8.74 15.05
C PRO A 354 -3.35 7.71 15.10
N TYR A 355 -3.63 6.42 15.36
CA TYR A 355 -2.76 5.32 15.80
C TYR A 355 -1.26 5.56 16.01
N ARG A 356 -0.80 5.16 17.20
CA ARG A 356 0.59 4.80 17.52
C ARG A 356 0.57 3.59 18.47
N LEU A 357 1.46 2.61 18.28
CA LEU A 357 1.50 1.33 19.06
C LEU A 357 1.62 1.49 20.58
N LYS A 358 2.02 2.69 21.06
CA LYS A 358 2.21 3.04 22.48
C LYS A 358 0.95 3.02 23.33
N THR A 359 -0.21 2.79 22.73
CA THR A 359 -1.49 2.77 23.41
C THR A 359 -1.78 1.33 23.86
N ARG A 360 -1.47 1.04 25.13
CA ARG A 360 -1.57 -0.30 25.74
C ARG A 360 -3.06 -0.65 25.96
N ASN A 361 -3.44 -1.88 25.60
CA ASN A 361 -4.71 -2.54 26.00
C ASN A 361 -6.02 -2.05 25.34
N TRP A 362 -6.06 -1.97 24.01
CA TRP A 362 -7.31 -1.68 23.31
C TRP A 362 -8.30 -2.83 23.32
N ARG A 363 -9.57 -2.49 23.54
CA ARG A 363 -10.70 -3.36 23.24
C ARG A 363 -11.63 -2.69 22.22
N PRO A 364 -12.27 -3.44 21.31
CA PRO A 364 -13.19 -2.89 20.28
C PRO A 364 -14.45 -2.17 20.77
N HIS A 365 -14.64 -2.07 22.09
CA HIS A 365 -15.73 -1.34 22.76
C HIS A 365 -15.20 -0.14 23.57
N ASP A 366 -13.92 0.16 23.47
CA ASP A 366 -13.29 1.24 24.20
C ASP A 366 -13.56 2.59 23.51
N SER A 367 -14.13 3.56 24.24
CA SER A 367 -14.28 4.93 23.76
C SER A 367 -12.96 5.71 23.75
N TYR A 368 -11.85 5.07 24.12
CA TYR A 368 -10.54 5.68 24.22
C TYR A 368 -10.17 6.48 22.97
N LYS A 369 -9.77 7.73 23.22
CA LYS A 369 -9.42 8.76 22.23
C LYS A 369 -10.49 9.01 21.16
N ARG A 370 -11.77 8.66 21.38
CA ARG A 370 -12.84 8.96 20.42
C ARG A 370 -13.01 10.46 20.22
N GLU A 371 -13.07 11.23 21.30
CA GLU A 371 -13.19 12.70 21.24
C GLU A 371 -11.96 13.35 20.58
N GLU A 372 -10.75 12.93 20.98
CA GLU A 372 -9.50 13.34 20.33
C GLU A 372 -9.53 13.01 18.83
N ALA A 373 -9.99 11.83 18.44
CA ALA A 373 -10.09 11.43 17.05
C ALA A 373 -11.16 12.22 16.28
N MET A 374 -12.25 12.64 16.91
CA MET A 374 -13.25 13.52 16.31
C MET A 374 -12.67 14.91 16.05
N MET A 375 -12.00 15.51 17.04
CA MET A 375 -11.32 16.80 16.87
C MET A 375 -10.25 16.73 15.78
N LEU A 376 -9.38 15.72 15.84
CA LEU A 376 -8.34 15.52 14.82
C LEU A 376 -8.92 15.29 13.44
N ALA A 377 -10.06 14.60 13.31
CA ALA A 377 -10.72 14.41 12.02
C ALA A 377 -11.20 15.74 11.43
N ASP A 378 -11.87 16.59 12.21
CA ASP A 378 -12.32 17.90 11.73
C ASP A 378 -11.12 18.81 11.40
N GLU A 379 -10.11 18.91 12.27
CA GLU A 379 -8.89 19.69 12.01
C GLU A 379 -8.15 19.20 10.77
N SER A 380 -8.00 17.88 10.59
CA SER A 380 -7.29 17.29 9.46
C SER A 380 -8.00 17.54 8.15
N ARG A 381 -9.35 17.52 8.13
CA ARG A 381 -10.14 17.84 6.93
C ARG A 381 -9.94 19.29 6.51
N GLU A 382 -9.94 20.23 7.47
CA GLU A 382 -9.65 21.63 7.17
C GLU A 382 -8.23 21.83 6.64
N LYS A 383 -7.23 21.23 7.31
CA LYS A 383 -5.84 21.27 6.86
C LYS A 383 -5.69 20.70 5.45
N LEU A 384 -6.31 19.54 5.19
CA LEU A 384 -6.29 18.88 3.90
C LEU A 384 -6.85 19.78 2.79
N LYS A 385 -8.02 20.39 3.05
CA LYS A 385 -8.65 21.31 2.10
C LYS A 385 -7.75 22.47 1.75
N ARG A 386 -7.14 23.12 2.76
CA ARG A 386 -6.18 24.22 2.56
C ARG A 386 -4.97 23.78 1.73
N PHE A 387 -4.37 22.63 2.04
CA PHE A 387 -3.23 22.11 1.26
C PHE A 387 -3.63 21.81 -0.18
N TYR A 388 -4.79 21.19 -0.39
CA TYR A 388 -5.28 20.86 -1.72
C TYR A 388 -5.56 22.12 -2.57
N GLU A 389 -6.18 23.15 -1.99
CA GLU A 389 -6.41 24.44 -2.66
C GLU A 389 -5.09 25.16 -3.01
N GLN A 390 -4.11 25.13 -2.10
CA GLN A 390 -2.77 25.65 -2.36
C GLN A 390 -2.09 24.93 -3.53
N LEU A 391 -2.18 23.59 -3.60
CA LEU A 391 -1.61 22.81 -4.70
C LEU A 391 -2.29 23.07 -6.05
N LYS A 392 -3.57 23.44 -6.05
CA LYS A 392 -4.32 23.80 -7.27
C LYS A 392 -4.00 25.19 -7.79
N THR A 393 -3.56 26.08 -6.91
CA THR A 393 -3.17 27.42 -7.31
C THR A 393 -1.86 27.32 -8.08
N PRO A 394 -1.78 27.76 -9.35
CA PRO A 394 -0.52 27.75 -10.06
C PRO A 394 0.46 28.65 -9.30
N ASN A 395 1.53 28.08 -8.73
CA ASN A 395 2.63 28.88 -8.21
C ASN A 395 3.13 29.77 -9.35
N SER A 396 2.83 31.08 -9.26
CA SER A 396 3.26 32.13 -10.18
C SER A 396 4.77 32.42 -10.11
N THR A 397 5.53 31.61 -9.37
CA THR A 397 6.93 31.85 -9.03
C THR A 397 7.91 30.76 -9.44
N GLU A 398 7.49 29.57 -9.87
CA GLU A 398 8.44 28.49 -10.25
C GLU A 398 8.52 28.21 -11.76
N LYS A 399 7.67 28.83 -12.59
CA LYS A 399 7.75 28.71 -14.06
C LYS A 399 8.75 29.64 -14.75
N LYS A 400 9.43 30.54 -14.03
CA LYS A 400 10.36 31.52 -14.62
C LYS A 400 11.86 31.16 -14.53
N SER A 401 12.26 30.17 -13.73
CA SER A 401 13.69 29.83 -13.58
C SER A 401 14.19 28.74 -14.55
N HIS A 402 13.31 28.03 -15.26
CA HIS A 402 13.70 26.96 -16.20
C HIS A 402 13.59 27.30 -17.68
N ILE A 403 13.09 28.48 -18.04
CA ILE A 403 13.01 28.91 -19.46
C ILE A 403 14.12 29.90 -19.84
N GLN A 404 14.96 30.36 -18.89
CA GLN A 404 16.07 31.29 -19.17
C GLN A 404 17.47 30.65 -19.21
N LEU A 405 17.59 29.33 -19.04
CA LEU A 405 18.89 28.63 -19.05
C LEU A 405 19.15 27.78 -20.31
N GLU A 406 18.24 27.73 -21.29
CA GLU A 406 18.44 27.03 -22.58
C GLU A 406 18.56 27.98 -23.79
N LEU A 407 18.91 29.25 -23.56
CA LEU A 407 19.33 30.17 -24.63
C LEU A 407 20.74 30.70 -24.34
N ARG A 408 21.72 29.80 -24.35
CA ARG A 408 23.12 30.08 -24.69
C ARG A 408 23.75 28.90 -25.40
#